data_AF-A0A920UQ53-F1
#
_entry.id   AF-A0A920UQ53-F1
#
_cell.length_a   1.000
_cell.length_b   1.000
_cell.length_c   1.000
_cell.angle_alpha   90.00
_cell.angle_beta   90.00
_cell.angle_gamma   90.00
#
_symmetry.space_group_name_H-M   'P 1'
#
loop_
_entity.id
_entity.type
_entity.pdbx_description
1 polymer ?
#
loop_
_entity_poly.entity_id
_entity_poly.type
_entity_poly.pdbx_seq_one_letter_code
_entity_poly.pdbx_strand_id
1 'polypeptide(L)'
;MSKTFFVMISTDPDVDPVKSLVALACATQAISDGHNVNAFFAPNAVKLLQADYLKALDDRVSQSAGFCREMFDKLTEQASVYCSTMSQAEMV
;
A
#
# COMPACT_ATOMS: atom_id res chain seq x y z
N MET A 1 15.09 -18.52 -5.41
CA MET A 1 14.36 -19.04 -4.24
C MET A 1 13.29 -18.03 -3.87
N SER A 2 12.03 -18.44 -3.80
CA SER A 2 10.96 -17.58 -3.28
C SER A 2 11.10 -17.45 -1.75
N LYS A 3 10.82 -16.26 -1.21
CA LYS A 3 10.84 -15.93 0.22
C LYS A 3 9.50 -15.33 0.60
N THR A 4 9.21 -15.30 1.90
CA THR A 4 8.04 -14.58 2.45
C THR A 4 8.50 -13.32 3.15
N PHE A 5 7.96 -12.18 2.74
CA PHE A 5 8.19 -10.87 3.35
C PHE A 5 6.99 -10.44 4.16
N PHE A 6 7.25 -9.92 5.36
CA PHE A 6 6.26 -9.15 6.11
C PHE A 6 6.62 -7.67 5.97
N VAL A 7 5.70 -6.88 5.43
CA VAL A 7 5.89 -5.44 5.21
C VAL A 7 4.88 -4.69 6.06
N MET A 8 5.36 -3.99 7.08
CA MET A 8 4.53 -3.09 7.88
C MET A 8 4.59 -1.67 7.32
N ILE A 9 3.45 -1.15 6.91
CA ILE A 9 3.27 0.23 6.46
C ILE A 9 2.65 0.99 7.61
N SER A 10 3.46 1.82 8.28
CA SER A 10 3.04 2.60 9.46
C SER A 10 3.18 4.11 9.29
N THR A 11 3.66 4.54 8.13
CA THR A 11 3.80 5.97 7.83
C THR A 11 2.42 6.55 7.57
N ASP A 12 2.10 7.68 8.22
CA ASP A 12 0.89 8.43 7.89
C ASP A 12 1.09 9.09 6.51
N PRO A 13 0.30 8.71 5.49
CA PRO A 13 0.44 9.29 4.17
C PRO A 13 0.04 10.77 4.15
N ASP A 14 -0.58 11.30 5.21
CA ASP A 14 -0.80 12.73 5.36
C ASP A 14 0.45 13.52 5.74
N VAL A 15 1.38 12.87 6.45
CA VAL A 15 2.63 13.46 6.91
C VAL A 15 3.73 13.24 5.89
N ASP A 16 3.81 12.04 5.32
CA ASP A 16 4.83 11.67 4.33
C ASP A 16 4.22 10.77 3.23
N PRO A 17 3.57 11.37 2.22
CA PRO A 17 2.94 10.64 1.13
C PRO A 17 3.95 9.89 0.26
N VAL A 18 5.15 10.45 0.07
CA VAL A 18 6.20 9.85 -0.76
C VAL A 18 6.73 8.58 -0.11
N LYS A 19 7.05 8.59 1.19
CA LYS A 19 7.50 7.39 1.90
C LYS A 19 6.43 6.31 1.95
N SER A 20 5.16 6.71 2.08
CA SER A 20 4.02 5.81 2.02
C SER A 20 3.90 5.13 0.65
N LEU A 21 4.09 5.89 -0.43
CA LEU A 21 4.14 5.35 -1.80
C LEU A 21 5.33 4.40 -2.00
N VAL A 22 6.52 4.78 -1.53
CA VAL A 22 7.72 3.95 -1.64
C VAL A 22 7.52 2.61 -0.92
N ALA A 23 6.83 2.60 0.21
CA ALA A 23 6.50 1.34 0.91
C ALA A 23 5.61 0.42 0.05
N LEU A 24 4.59 0.98 -0.61
CA LEU A 24 3.75 0.24 -1.58
C LEU A 24 4.58 -0.27 -2.76
N ALA A 25 5.47 0.56 -3.30
CA ALA A 25 6.34 0.20 -4.42
C ALA A 25 7.30 -0.94 -4.05
N CYS A 26 7.94 -0.88 -2.89
CA CYS A 26 8.82 -1.95 -2.42
C CYS A 26 8.06 -3.27 -2.20
N ALA A 27 6.86 -3.23 -1.64
CA ALA A 27 6.02 -4.42 -1.46
C ALA A 27 5.61 -5.03 -2.82
N THR A 28 5.22 -4.19 -3.77
CA THR A 28 4.84 -4.60 -5.13
C THR A 28 6.03 -5.14 -5.93
N GLN A 29 7.22 -4.57 -5.72
CA GLN A 29 8.45 -5.06 -6.34
C GLN A 29 8.82 -6.46 -5.80
N ALA A 30 8.68 -6.70 -4.49
CA ALA A 30 8.93 -8.02 -3.92
C ALA A 30 7.99 -9.10 -4.52
N ILE A 31 6.72 -8.77 -4.77
CA ILE A 31 5.79 -9.63 -5.52
C ILE A 31 6.33 -9.89 -6.93
N SER A 32 6.72 -8.82 -7.63
CA SER A 32 7.22 -8.91 -9.01
C SER A 32 8.50 -9.76 -9.12
N ASP A 33 9.30 -9.80 -8.06
CA ASP A 33 10.51 -10.63 -7.94
C ASP A 33 10.19 -12.10 -7.58
N GLY A 34 8.91 -12.47 -7.47
CA GLY A 34 8.44 -13.83 -7.20
C GLY A 34 8.42 -14.20 -5.70
N HIS A 35 8.27 -13.21 -4.82
CA HIS A 35 8.16 -13.41 -3.37
C HIS A 35 6.72 -13.34 -2.88
N ASN A 36 6.43 -14.06 -1.80
CA ASN A 36 5.16 -13.93 -1.09
C ASN A 36 5.22 -12.69 -0.18
N VAL A 37 4.18 -11.87 -0.18
CA VAL A 37 4.12 -10.65 0.63
C VAL A 37 2.91 -10.66 1.55
N ASN A 38 3.16 -10.38 2.83
CA ASN A 38 2.15 -10.07 3.83
C ASN A 38 2.27 -8.58 4.15
N ALA A 39 1.31 -7.78 3.71
CA ALA A 39 1.30 -6.33 3.93
C ALA A 39 0.41 -5.98 5.12
N PHE A 40 0.92 -5.24 6.09
CA PHE A 40 0.18 -4.80 7.28
C PHE A 40 0.13 -3.28 7.37
N PHE A 41 -1.07 -2.71 7.34
CA PHE A 41 -1.30 -1.27 7.42
C PHE A 41 -1.63 -0.85 8.86
N ALA A 42 -0.83 0.06 9.43
CA ALA A 42 -0.90 0.48 10.82
C ALA A 42 -0.98 2.01 10.97
N PRO A 43 -1.65 2.48 12.03
CA PRO A 43 -3.01 3.00 12.00
C PRO A 43 -3.25 3.94 10.83
N ASN A 44 -2.65 5.14 10.80
CA ASN A 44 -3.00 6.14 9.79
C ASN A 44 -2.66 5.71 8.35
N ALA A 45 -1.78 4.73 8.17
CA ALA A 45 -1.50 4.15 6.85
C ALA A 45 -2.72 3.47 6.21
N VAL A 46 -3.75 3.13 6.99
CA VAL A 46 -4.97 2.49 6.48
C VAL A 46 -5.77 3.38 5.52
N LYS A 47 -5.49 4.69 5.50
CA LYS A 47 -6.00 5.61 4.48
C LYS A 47 -5.63 5.14 3.06
N LEU A 48 -4.48 4.49 2.91
CA LEU A 48 -4.04 3.90 1.63
C LEU A 48 -4.94 2.75 1.15
N LEU A 49 -5.78 2.19 2.02
CA LEU A 49 -6.77 1.16 1.65
C LEU A 49 -8.06 1.77 1.07
N GLN A 50 -8.23 3.09 1.14
CA GLN A 50 -9.43 3.77 0.69
C GLN A 50 -9.26 4.24 -0.76
N ALA A 51 -10.17 3.82 -1.64
CA ALA A 51 -10.12 4.13 -3.07
C ALA A 51 -10.04 5.64 -3.36
N ASP A 52 -10.83 6.45 -2.65
CA ASP A 52 -10.84 7.91 -2.82
C ASP A 52 -9.52 8.55 -2.40
N TYR A 53 -8.89 8.02 -1.34
CA TYR A 53 -7.60 8.49 -0.87
C TYR A 53 -6.49 8.15 -1.87
N LEU A 54 -6.47 6.92 -2.42
CA LEU A 54 -5.51 6.52 -3.45
C LEU A 54 -5.60 7.39 -4.70
N LYS A 55 -6.82 7.79 -5.10
CA LYS A 55 -7.03 8.70 -6.23
C LYS A 55 -6.44 10.08 -5.96
N ALA A 56 -6.62 10.62 -4.75
CA ALA A 56 -6.04 11.89 -4.36
C ALA A 56 -4.52 11.81 -4.12
N LEU A 57 -3.98 10.62 -3.87
CA LEU A 57 -2.56 10.42 -3.60
C LEU A 57 -1.69 10.72 -4.82
N ASP A 58 -2.16 10.42 -6.04
CA ASP A 58 -1.43 10.67 -7.29
C ASP A 58 -0.93 12.13 -7.37
N ASP A 59 -1.81 13.10 -7.09
CA ASP A 59 -1.47 14.52 -7.11
C ASP A 59 -0.44 14.88 -6.02
N ARG A 60 -0.52 14.24 -4.86
CA ARG A 60 0.34 14.51 -3.69
C ARG A 60 1.75 13.99 -3.84
N VAL A 61 1.93 12.98 -4.69
CA VAL A 61 3.24 12.40 -5.02
C VAL A 61 3.72 12.80 -6.41
N SER A 62 3.03 13.73 -7.08
CA SER A 62 3.35 14.22 -8.43
C SER A 62 3.42 13.09 -9.48
N GLN A 63 2.55 12.09 -9.38
CA GLN A 63 2.44 10.97 -10.32
C GLN A 63 1.28 11.16 -11.29
N SER A 64 1.29 10.38 -12.38
CA SER A 64 0.16 10.34 -13.32
C SER A 64 -1.10 9.76 -12.67
N ALA A 65 -2.26 10.27 -13.05
CA ALA A 65 -3.55 9.76 -12.57
C ALA A 65 -3.68 8.24 -12.77
N GLY A 66 -4.10 7.53 -11.73
CA GLY A 66 -4.26 6.08 -11.69
C GLY A 66 -3.01 5.32 -11.25
N PHE A 67 -1.85 5.96 -11.09
CA PHE A 67 -0.59 5.28 -10.77
C PHE A 67 -0.63 4.61 -9.39
N CYS A 68 -1.05 5.33 -8.35
CA CYS A 68 -1.13 4.79 -6.99
C CYS A 68 -2.16 3.67 -6.90
N ARG A 69 -3.26 3.79 -7.67
CA ARG A 69 -4.31 2.77 -7.73
C ARG A 69 -3.80 1.48 -8.39
N GLU A 70 -3.15 1.57 -9.55
CA GLU A 70 -2.59 0.41 -10.24
C GLU A 70 -1.58 -0.35 -9.35
N MET A 71 -0.75 0.38 -8.63
CA MET A 71 0.22 -0.22 -7.72
C MET A 71 -0.45 -0.89 -6.51
N PHE A 72 -1.50 -0.28 -5.96
CA PHE A 72 -2.29 -0.90 -4.92
C PHE A 72 -3.01 -2.17 -5.41
N ASP A 73 -3.62 -2.12 -6.60
CA ASP A 73 -4.30 -3.27 -7.19
C ASP A 73 -3.32 -4.45 -7.35
N LYS A 74 -2.12 -4.22 -7.91
CA LYS A 74 -1.05 -5.23 -8.00
C LYS A 74 -0.66 -5.83 -6.64
N LEU A 75 -0.60 -5.00 -5.60
CA LEU A 75 -0.33 -5.46 -4.25
C LEU A 75 -1.45 -6.38 -3.77
N THR A 76 -2.72 -5.97 -3.91
CA THR A 76 -3.88 -6.73 -3.40
C THR A 76 -4.20 -8.01 -4.18
N GLU A 77 -3.82 -8.09 -5.45
CA GLU A 77 -4.01 -9.29 -6.27
C GLU A 77 -3.17 -10.49 -5.78
N GLN A 78 -2.02 -10.23 -5.15
CA GLN A 78 -1.03 -11.27 -4.84
C GLN A 78 -0.56 -11.28 -3.38
N ALA A 79 -0.66 -10.16 -2.64
CA ALA A 79 -0.33 -10.11 -1.22
C ALA A 79 -1.53 -10.49 -0.33
N SER A 80 -1.23 -11.04 0.84
CA SER A 80 -2.17 -11.02 1.95
C SER A 80 -2.13 -9.65 2.63
N VAL A 81 -3.27 -8.95 2.67
CA VAL A 81 -3.40 -7.61 3.25
C VAL A 81 -4.07 -7.67 4.62
N TYR A 82 -3.46 -7.00 5.60
CA TYR A 82 -3.92 -6.89 6.97
C TYR A 82 -3.96 -5.43 7.40
N CYS A 83 -4.82 -5.10 8.36
CA CYS A 83 -4.90 -3.77 8.93
C CYS A 83 -5.05 -3.82 10.47
N SER A 84 -4.61 -2.76 11.15
CA SER A 84 -4.69 -2.66 12.61
C SER A 84 -6.14 -2.53 13.11
N THR A 85 -6.49 -3.08 14.27
CA THR A 85 -7.89 -3.17 14.78
C THR A 85 -8.62 -1.83 14.96
N MET A 86 -7.92 -0.68 14.91
CA MET A 86 -8.54 0.65 14.93
C MET A 86 -8.90 1.20 13.54
N SER A 87 -8.52 0.52 12.45
CA SER A 87 -8.92 0.93 11.11
C SER A 87 -10.23 0.29 10.73
N GLN A 88 -11.32 1.05 10.85
CA GLN A 88 -12.58 0.81 10.14
C GLN A 88 -12.38 1.07 8.63
N ALA A 89 -11.37 0.45 8.02
CA ALA A 89 -11.20 0.44 6.58
C ALA A 89 -12.02 -0.73 6.06
N GLU A 90 -13.27 -0.46 5.71
CA GLU A 90 -14.08 -1.38 4.92
C GLU A 90 -13.31 -1.59 3.61
N MET A 91 -12.77 -2.80 3.39
CA MET A 91 -12.22 -3.16 2.07
C MET A 91 -13.41 -3.20 1.11
N VAL A 92 -13.51 -2.20 0.23
CA VAL A 92 -14.49 -2.12 -0.85
C VAL A 92 -13.80 -2.38 -2.18
#